data_AF-A0A0G1FSV3-F1
#
_entry.id   AF-A0A0G1FSV3-F1
#
_cell.length_a   1.000
_cell.length_b   1.000
_cell.length_c   1.000
_cell.angle_alpha   90.00
_cell.angle_beta   90.00
_cell.angle_gamma   90.00
#
_symmetry.space_group_name_H-M   'P 1'
#
loop_
_entity.id
_entity.type
_entity.pdbx_description
1 polymer ?
#
loop_
_entity_poly.entity_id
_entity_poly.type
_entity_poly.pdbx_seq_one_letter_code
_entity_poly.pdbx_strand_id
1 'polypeptide(L)'
;MNKNVLRKILRSFRQHISAFDIGILVVGFICLLVFFLFFYRKSETITIRVKVTDQDVLYQRTEPTMWYANRFFVGDKELDALGRTITEIVGIDMFPVDSKHKAVYLDLKVKAVYDTRTKTYSTHGKTLMFGTPMRFNVSKVTFDGFVTEFPGSEKDAGVKIGKATVKALARNLEPSIASAITPGSKILDSNQLLLAEITDVTVTPAEKVTTTDAGDLLLRYDPLYKDALITVDIRTKTVGKDVYIFDNLPLKIGEPLPLHLENVSVPSNIDNRGIPSNLDTKNIFPIIVNFTPVPVPT
;
A
#
# COMPACT_ATOMS: atom_id res chain seq x y z
N MET A 1 50.81 26.09 -5.09
CA MET A 1 50.60 27.50 -5.49
C MET A 1 51.53 28.39 -4.65
N ASN A 2 52.42 29.15 -5.29
CA ASN A 2 53.54 29.83 -4.64
C ASN A 2 53.06 31.03 -3.80
N LYS A 3 53.32 31.05 -2.48
CA LYS A 3 52.82 32.07 -1.52
C LYS A 3 53.18 33.50 -1.92
N ASN A 4 54.30 33.68 -2.64
CA ASN A 4 54.77 34.98 -3.11
C ASN A 4 53.97 35.51 -4.30
N VAL A 5 53.43 34.64 -5.16
CA VAL A 5 52.57 35.03 -6.29
C VAL A 5 51.19 35.45 -5.77
N LEU A 6 50.65 34.71 -4.80
CA LEU A 6 49.37 35.04 -4.15
C LEU A 6 49.43 36.39 -3.43
N ARG A 7 50.51 36.67 -2.70
CA ARG A 7 50.72 37.96 -2.03
C ARG A 7 50.84 39.13 -3.01
N LYS A 8 51.47 38.93 -4.17
CA LYS A 8 51.63 39.99 -5.18
C LYS A 8 50.30 40.35 -5.85
N ILE A 9 49.48 39.35 -6.14
CA ILE A 9 48.11 39.52 -6.67
C ILE A 9 47.22 40.25 -5.65
N LEU A 10 47.25 39.82 -4.37
CA LEU A 10 46.51 40.46 -3.28
C LEU A 10 46.92 41.91 -3.02
N ARG A 11 48.20 42.25 -3.17
CA ARG A 11 48.71 43.62 -2.97
C ARG A 11 48.31 44.57 -4.10
N SER A 12 48.26 44.06 -5.34
CA SER A 12 47.82 44.82 -6.52
C SER A 12 46.31 45.04 -6.52
N PHE A 13 45.53 44.07 -6.03
CA PHE A 13 44.07 44.22 -5.86
C PHE A 13 43.72 45.33 -4.86
N ARG A 14 44.49 45.47 -3.78
CA ARG A 14 44.20 46.44 -2.71
C ARG A 14 44.41 47.91 -3.08
N GLN A 15 45.13 48.22 -4.16
CA GLN A 15 45.50 49.61 -4.51
C GLN A 15 44.52 50.31 -5.45
N HIS A 16 43.56 49.60 -6.05
CA HIS A 16 42.60 50.16 -7.01
C HIS A 16 41.11 49.94 -6.67
N ILE A 17 40.81 49.40 -5.48
CA ILE A 17 39.43 49.18 -5.04
C ILE A 17 38.91 50.48 -4.42
N SER A 18 38.00 51.16 -5.13
CA SER A 18 37.25 52.29 -4.59
C SER A 18 36.25 51.82 -3.53
N ALA A 19 35.84 52.69 -2.60
CA ALA A 19 34.76 52.38 -1.66
C ALA A 19 33.45 51.96 -2.37
N PHE A 20 33.25 52.42 -3.61
CA PHE A 20 32.15 52.02 -4.48
C PHE A 20 32.23 50.53 -4.90
N ASP A 21 33.42 50.03 -5.23
CA ASP A 21 33.62 48.63 -5.64
C ASP A 21 33.38 47.66 -4.47
N ILE A 22 33.71 48.09 -3.25
CA ILE A 22 33.40 47.35 -2.01
C ILE A 22 31.88 47.30 -1.82
N GLY A 23 31.17 48.41 -2.04
CA GLY A 23 29.72 48.48 -1.97
C GLY A 23 29.05 47.49 -2.93
N ILE A 24 29.51 47.43 -4.19
CA ILE A 24 29.01 46.49 -5.19
C ILE A 24 29.26 45.05 -4.77
N LEU A 25 30.45 44.72 -4.27
CA LEU A 25 30.78 43.37 -3.79
C LEU A 25 29.90 42.95 -2.60
N VAL A 26 29.63 43.86 -1.66
CA VAL A 26 28.74 43.59 -0.51
C VAL A 26 27.31 43.36 -0.97
N VAL A 27 26.77 44.21 -1.85
CA VAL A 27 25.42 44.03 -2.41
C VAL A 27 25.33 42.73 -3.20
N GLY A 28 26.34 42.43 -4.03
CA GLY A 28 26.43 41.17 -4.77
C GLY A 28 26.45 39.96 -3.84
N PHE A 29 27.20 40.02 -2.75
CA PHE A 29 27.25 38.97 -1.74
C PHE A 29 25.90 38.80 -1.02
N ILE A 30 25.23 39.89 -0.65
CA ILE A 30 23.89 39.84 -0.03
C ILE A 30 22.89 39.21 -1.00
N CYS A 31 22.89 39.61 -2.28
CA CYS A 31 22.03 39.00 -3.30
C CYS A 31 22.31 37.51 -3.47
N LEU A 32 23.57 37.09 -3.47
CA LEU A 32 23.97 35.67 -3.55
C LEU A 32 23.52 34.89 -2.31
N LEU A 33 23.59 35.51 -1.12
CA LEU A 33 23.18 34.90 0.14
C LEU A 33 21.67 34.77 0.22
N VAL A 34 20.92 35.79 -0.18
CA VAL A 34 19.45 35.75 -0.30
C VAL A 34 19.04 34.70 -1.34
N PHE A 35 19.70 34.67 -2.51
CA PHE A 35 19.48 33.63 -3.51
C PHE A 35 19.75 32.24 -2.93
N PHE A 36 20.89 32.04 -2.27
CA PHE A 36 21.20 30.75 -1.66
C PHE A 36 20.16 30.35 -0.63
N LEU A 37 19.75 31.24 0.29
CA LEU A 37 18.72 30.96 1.28
C LEU A 37 17.35 30.67 0.65
N PHE A 38 16.99 31.36 -0.43
CA PHE A 38 15.70 31.20 -1.10
C PHE A 38 15.63 29.91 -1.93
N PHE A 39 16.76 29.47 -2.49
CA PHE A 39 16.87 28.24 -3.28
C PHE A 39 17.40 27.04 -2.50
N TYR A 40 17.79 27.22 -1.23
CA TYR A 40 18.23 26.13 -0.37
C TYR A 40 17.03 25.25 -0.03
N ARG A 41 16.89 24.16 -0.77
CA ARG A 41 15.87 23.14 -0.51
C ARG A 41 16.52 21.98 0.25
N LYS A 42 15.99 21.68 1.44
CA LYS A 42 16.48 20.58 2.25
C LYS A 42 16.14 19.26 1.56
N SER A 43 17.17 18.47 1.25
CA SER A 43 16.99 17.11 0.79
C SER A 43 17.04 16.16 1.97
N GLU A 44 16.06 15.26 2.05
CA GLU A 44 15.98 14.25 3.09
C GLU A 44 15.46 12.94 2.53
N THR A 45 15.72 11.86 3.25
CA THR A 45 15.30 10.53 2.85
C THR A 45 14.00 10.19 3.56
N ILE A 46 12.99 9.81 2.79
CA ILE A 46 11.66 9.47 3.29
C ILE A 46 11.22 8.12 2.74
N THR A 47 10.25 7.50 3.40
CA THR A 47 9.61 6.28 2.90
C THR A 47 8.29 6.65 2.23
N ILE A 48 8.08 6.13 1.02
CA ILE A 48 6.81 6.22 0.30
C ILE A 48 6.35 4.81 -0.07
N ARG A 49 5.04 4.63 -0.25
CA ARG A 49 4.46 3.39 -0.77
C ARG A 49 3.95 3.62 -2.19
N VAL A 50 4.27 2.71 -3.10
CA VAL A 50 3.92 2.79 -4.52
C VAL A 50 3.23 1.52 -4.97
N LYS A 51 2.06 1.64 -5.63
CA LYS A 51 1.42 0.53 -6.36
C LYS A 51 2.05 0.42 -7.75
N VAL A 52 2.66 -0.71 -8.06
CA VAL A 52 3.29 -1.00 -9.36
C VAL A 52 2.21 -1.24 -10.40
N THR A 53 2.41 -0.71 -11.61
CA THR A 53 1.59 -1.04 -12.78
C THR A 53 2.32 -1.96 -13.74
N ASP A 54 1.57 -2.59 -14.62
CA ASP A 54 2.16 -3.34 -15.73
C ASP A 54 2.99 -2.43 -16.65
N GLN A 55 3.89 -3.03 -17.42
CA GLN A 55 4.77 -2.32 -18.36
C GLN A 55 4.04 -1.81 -19.61
N ASP A 56 2.78 -2.20 -19.81
CA ASP A 56 2.01 -1.82 -20.99
C ASP A 56 1.60 -0.34 -20.94
N VAL A 57 2.18 0.42 -21.87
CA VAL A 57 2.18 1.89 -21.93
C VAL A 57 0.78 2.50 -22.07
N LEU A 58 -0.21 1.69 -22.45
CA LEU A 58 -1.58 2.15 -22.72
C LEU A 58 -2.50 2.11 -21.50
N TYR A 59 -2.15 1.38 -20.44
CA TYR A 59 -3.02 1.18 -19.28
C TYR A 59 -2.28 1.41 -17.97
N GLN A 60 -2.17 2.67 -17.56
CA GLN A 60 -1.53 3.07 -16.29
C GLN A 60 -2.34 2.65 -15.04
N ARG A 61 -3.16 1.60 -15.09
CA ARG A 61 -3.93 1.07 -13.95
C ARG A 61 -4.10 -0.45 -14.01
N THR A 62 -3.23 -1.16 -14.71
CA THR A 62 -3.26 -2.63 -14.74
C THR A 62 -2.28 -3.20 -13.74
N GLU A 63 -2.72 -4.23 -13.02
CA GLU A 63 -1.87 -5.02 -12.15
C GLU A 63 -0.82 -5.80 -12.98
N PRO A 64 0.44 -5.84 -12.52
CA PRO A 64 1.50 -6.54 -13.24
C PRO A 64 1.24 -8.04 -13.35
N THR A 65 1.72 -8.64 -14.44
CA THR A 65 1.73 -10.10 -14.60
C THR A 65 2.54 -10.79 -13.50
N MET A 66 2.16 -12.03 -13.15
CA MET A 66 2.82 -12.85 -12.12
C MET A 66 4.34 -12.93 -12.31
N TRP A 67 4.79 -13.11 -13.55
CA TRP A 67 6.21 -13.18 -13.89
C TRP A 67 6.95 -11.88 -13.59
N TYR A 68 6.35 -10.74 -13.96
CA TYR A 68 6.94 -9.43 -13.75
C TYR A 68 6.90 -9.02 -12.27
N ALA A 69 5.79 -9.29 -11.58
CA ALA A 69 5.64 -9.06 -10.14
C ALA A 69 6.74 -9.74 -9.31
N ASN A 70 7.17 -10.95 -9.69
CA ASN A 70 8.22 -11.68 -8.98
C ASN A 70 9.66 -11.20 -9.28
N ARG A 71 9.84 -10.05 -9.95
CA ARG A 71 11.17 -9.48 -10.28
C ARG A 71 11.67 -8.42 -9.31
N PHE A 72 10.86 -8.01 -8.33
CA PHE A 72 11.25 -7.04 -7.32
C PHE A 72 11.87 -7.74 -6.11
N PHE A 73 12.99 -7.21 -5.60
CA PHE A 73 13.66 -7.72 -4.41
C PHE A 73 13.93 -6.60 -3.40
N VAL A 74 13.79 -6.92 -2.11
CA VAL A 74 14.19 -6.00 -1.03
C VAL A 74 15.70 -5.76 -1.13
N GLY A 75 16.10 -4.50 -1.05
CA GLY A 75 17.48 -4.06 -1.26
C GLY A 75 17.82 -3.70 -2.70
N ASP A 76 16.89 -3.82 -3.65
CA ASP A 76 17.07 -3.27 -5.00
C ASP A 76 17.20 -1.75 -4.96
N LYS A 77 18.15 -1.20 -5.75
CA LYS A 77 18.57 0.21 -5.65
C LYS A 77 18.54 0.91 -6.98
N GLU A 78 18.09 2.14 -6.96
CA GLU A 78 18.30 3.11 -8.03
C GLU A 78 19.47 4.01 -7.65
N LEU A 79 20.40 4.18 -8.57
CA LEU A 79 21.58 5.02 -8.39
C LEU A 79 21.48 6.25 -9.29
N ASP A 80 21.95 7.40 -8.80
CA ASP A 80 22.15 8.57 -9.65
C ASP A 80 23.40 8.42 -10.55
N ALA A 81 23.62 9.41 -11.42
CA ALA A 81 24.78 9.45 -12.32
C ALA A 81 26.15 9.47 -11.58
N LEU A 82 26.16 9.71 -10.27
CA LEU A 82 27.34 9.71 -9.41
C LEU A 82 27.46 8.42 -8.59
N GLY A 83 26.58 7.43 -8.83
CA GLY A 83 26.57 6.15 -8.12
C GLY A 83 25.96 6.21 -6.72
N ARG A 84 25.28 7.30 -6.35
CA ARG A 84 24.64 7.45 -5.02
C ARG A 84 23.22 6.89 -5.08
N THR A 85 22.82 6.16 -4.05
CA THR A 85 21.45 5.63 -3.94
C THR A 85 20.43 6.76 -3.82
N ILE A 86 19.45 6.78 -4.72
CA ILE A 86 18.32 7.72 -4.72
C ILE A 86 16.99 7.05 -4.39
N THR A 87 16.86 5.76 -4.68
CA THR A 87 15.71 4.93 -4.32
C THR A 87 16.21 3.56 -3.86
N GLU A 88 15.60 3.00 -2.82
CA GLU A 88 15.87 1.63 -2.35
C GLU A 88 14.54 0.97 -1.98
N ILE A 89 14.32 -0.26 -2.47
CA ILE A 89 13.18 -1.08 -2.04
C ILE A 89 13.47 -1.60 -0.63
N VAL A 90 12.61 -1.26 0.32
CA VAL A 90 12.72 -1.70 1.72
C VAL A 90 11.63 -2.69 2.14
N GLY A 91 10.54 -2.80 1.38
CA GLY A 91 9.43 -3.74 1.61
C GLY A 91 8.62 -4.00 0.33
N ILE A 92 7.96 -5.15 0.22
CA ILE A 92 7.26 -5.60 -1.00
C ILE A 92 6.01 -6.40 -0.67
N ASP A 93 4.83 -5.79 -0.69
CA ASP A 93 3.56 -6.53 -0.55
C ASP A 93 3.05 -6.98 -1.91
N MET A 94 2.65 -8.26 -2.03
CA MET A 94 2.06 -8.79 -3.25
C MET A 94 0.78 -9.57 -2.94
N PHE A 95 -0.28 -9.28 -3.68
CA PHE A 95 -1.57 -9.96 -3.56
C PHE A 95 -1.97 -10.56 -4.91
N PRO A 96 -2.36 -11.84 -4.98
CA PRO A 96 -2.93 -12.37 -6.21
C PRO A 96 -4.26 -11.66 -6.50
N VAL A 97 -4.42 -11.19 -7.73
CA VAL A 97 -5.68 -10.58 -8.20
C VAL A 97 -6.48 -11.60 -9.01
N ASP A 98 -5.77 -12.32 -9.89
CA ASP A 98 -6.30 -13.45 -10.64
C ASP A 98 -5.17 -14.46 -10.94
N SER A 99 -5.45 -15.46 -11.78
CA SER A 99 -4.48 -16.49 -12.17
C SER A 99 -3.22 -15.98 -12.90
N LYS A 100 -3.24 -14.75 -13.41
CA LYS A 100 -2.21 -14.14 -14.25
C LYS A 100 -1.61 -12.88 -13.63
N HIS A 101 -2.34 -12.15 -12.79
CA HIS A 101 -1.93 -10.84 -12.27
C HIS A 101 -1.79 -10.82 -10.75
N LYS A 102 -0.89 -9.95 -10.28
CA LYS A 102 -0.69 -9.64 -8.87
C LYS A 102 -0.74 -8.13 -8.65
N ALA A 103 -1.43 -7.69 -7.61
CA ALA A 103 -1.25 -6.34 -7.10
C ALA A 103 0.09 -6.31 -6.36
N VAL A 104 0.98 -5.37 -6.72
CA VAL A 104 2.31 -5.23 -6.12
C VAL A 104 2.46 -3.84 -5.54
N TYR A 105 2.87 -3.80 -4.28
CA TYR A 105 3.12 -2.59 -3.51
C TYR A 105 4.56 -2.59 -3.04
N LEU A 106 5.27 -1.50 -3.30
CA LEU A 106 6.67 -1.34 -2.91
C LEU A 106 6.78 -0.22 -1.89
N ASP A 107 7.41 -0.53 -0.75
CA ASP A 107 7.88 0.47 0.19
C ASP A 107 9.26 0.93 -0.28
N LEU A 108 9.34 2.20 -0.69
CA LEU A 108 10.52 2.80 -1.29
C LEU A 108 11.10 3.84 -0.35
N LYS A 109 12.36 3.66 0.00
CA LYS A 109 13.16 4.70 0.65
C LYS A 109 13.73 5.60 -0.44
N VAL A 110 13.17 6.80 -0.58
CA VAL A 110 13.49 7.75 -1.65
C VAL A 110 14.16 9.00 -1.12
N LYS A 111 15.09 9.54 -1.91
CA LYS A 111 15.60 10.90 -1.71
C LYS A 111 14.57 11.89 -2.20
N ALA A 112 14.05 12.69 -1.28
CA ALA A 112 13.08 13.72 -1.55
C ALA A 112 13.61 15.09 -1.17
N VAL A 113 12.95 16.11 -1.69
CA VAL A 113 13.20 17.52 -1.40
C VAL A 113 11.92 18.08 -0.80
N TYR A 114 12.03 18.62 0.41
CA TYR A 114 10.91 19.23 1.11
C TYR A 114 10.80 20.71 0.75
N ASP A 115 9.63 21.14 0.30
CA ASP A 115 9.31 22.55 0.08
C ASP A 115 8.58 23.11 1.30
N THR A 116 9.24 23.98 2.05
CA THR A 116 8.69 24.57 3.29
C THR A 116 7.52 25.51 3.03
N ARG A 117 7.35 26.03 1.81
CA ARG A 117 6.26 26.95 1.45
C ARG A 117 4.98 26.18 1.16
N THR A 118 5.08 25.11 0.35
CA THR A 118 3.91 24.28 0.02
C THR A 118 3.69 23.14 1.01
N LYS A 119 4.65 22.89 1.91
CA LYS A 119 4.69 21.78 2.87
C LYS A 119 4.60 20.40 2.20
N THR A 120 5.11 20.29 0.98
CA THR A 120 5.06 19.06 0.19
C THR A 120 6.47 18.51 -0.06
N TYR A 121 6.55 17.20 -0.21
CA TYR A 121 7.75 16.55 -0.69
C TYR A 121 7.74 16.46 -2.21
N SER A 122 8.93 16.42 -2.82
CA SER A 122 9.11 16.14 -4.23
C SER A 122 10.26 15.16 -4.45
N THR A 123 10.10 14.25 -5.39
CA THR A 123 11.15 13.32 -5.83
C THR A 123 10.98 13.06 -7.31
N HIS A 124 12.05 12.70 -8.02
CA HIS A 124 12.00 12.45 -9.47
C HIS A 124 11.35 13.59 -10.27
N GLY A 125 11.52 14.84 -9.81
CA GLY A 125 10.92 16.03 -10.44
C GLY A 125 9.41 16.18 -10.28
N LYS A 126 8.74 15.32 -9.50
CA LYS A 126 7.29 15.37 -9.25
C LYS A 126 7.00 15.59 -7.76
N THR A 127 5.92 16.30 -7.48
CA THR A 127 5.39 16.44 -6.12
C THR A 127 4.82 15.11 -5.65
N LEU A 128 5.13 14.71 -4.42
CA LEU A 128 4.57 13.52 -3.80
C LEU A 128 3.16 13.81 -3.31
N MET A 129 2.19 13.26 -4.04
CA MET A 129 0.77 13.30 -3.74
C MET A 129 0.15 11.95 -4.08
N PHE A 130 -0.99 11.63 -3.47
CA PHE A 130 -1.72 10.40 -3.75
C PHE A 130 -2.07 10.31 -5.24
N GLY A 131 -1.81 9.15 -5.84
CA GLY A 131 -2.06 8.91 -7.27
C GLY A 131 -1.07 9.59 -8.21
N THR A 132 0.07 10.10 -7.72
CA THR A 132 1.12 10.63 -8.62
C THR A 132 1.81 9.46 -9.33
N PRO A 133 1.79 9.39 -10.68
CA PRO A 133 2.52 8.37 -11.41
C PRO A 133 4.02 8.68 -11.39
N MET A 134 4.84 7.69 -11.11
CA MET A 134 6.30 7.80 -11.04
C MET A 134 6.94 6.57 -11.70
N ARG A 135 8.06 6.82 -12.38
CA ARG A 135 8.89 5.77 -12.98
C ARG A 135 10.13 5.60 -12.12
N PHE A 136 10.47 4.35 -11.83
CA PHE A 136 11.63 3.99 -11.04
C PHE A 136 12.51 3.00 -11.81
N ASN A 137 13.82 3.12 -11.64
CA ASN A 137 14.81 2.22 -12.26
C ASN A 137 15.64 1.58 -11.16
N VAL A 138 15.15 0.48 -10.60
CA VAL A 138 15.79 -0.20 -9.47
C VAL A 138 16.54 -1.44 -9.96
N SER A 139 17.84 -1.51 -9.72
CA SER A 139 18.72 -2.61 -10.13
C SER A 139 18.57 -2.97 -11.62
N LYS A 140 17.85 -4.05 -11.93
CA LYS A 140 17.62 -4.58 -13.29
C LYS A 140 16.16 -4.47 -13.74
N VAL A 141 15.33 -3.73 -13.01
CA VAL A 141 13.89 -3.59 -13.26
C VAL A 141 13.53 -2.11 -13.38
N THR A 142 12.83 -1.78 -14.46
CA THR A 142 12.19 -0.49 -14.63
C THR A 142 10.69 -0.68 -14.54
N PHE A 143 10.05 0.11 -13.68
CA PHE A 143 8.60 0.04 -13.47
C PHE A 143 7.99 1.43 -13.34
N ASP A 144 6.73 1.53 -13.75
CA ASP A 144 5.86 2.66 -13.45
C ASP A 144 4.94 2.29 -12.28
N GLY A 145 4.58 3.27 -11.47
CA GLY A 145 3.71 3.06 -10.33
C GLY A 145 3.11 4.35 -9.78
N PHE A 146 2.10 4.20 -8.94
CA PHE A 146 1.37 5.31 -8.34
C PHE A 146 1.68 5.42 -6.86
N VAL A 147 1.97 6.62 -6.39
CA VAL A 147 2.15 6.88 -4.95
C VAL A 147 0.83 6.66 -4.24
N THR A 148 0.80 5.72 -3.30
CA THR A 148 -0.38 5.40 -2.48
C THR A 148 -0.23 5.89 -1.04
N GLU A 149 0.99 5.98 -0.52
CA GLU A 149 1.26 6.55 0.80
C GLU A 149 2.57 7.35 0.80
N PHE A 150 2.60 8.43 1.59
CA PHE A 150 3.76 9.31 1.75
C PHE A 150 3.71 9.96 3.14
N PRO A 151 4.82 10.55 3.65
CA PRO A 151 4.82 11.12 4.98
C PRO A 151 3.70 12.16 5.17
N GLY A 152 2.79 11.89 6.13
CA GLY A 152 1.63 12.73 6.42
C GLY A 152 0.31 12.30 5.76
N SER A 153 0.35 11.43 4.74
CA SER A 153 -0.83 11.09 3.94
C SER A 153 -1.96 10.42 4.73
N GLU A 154 -1.63 9.63 5.76
CA GLU A 154 -2.62 8.98 6.61
C GLU A 154 -3.43 9.97 7.46
N LYS A 155 -2.74 11.00 7.98
CA LYS A 155 -3.36 12.06 8.81
C LYS A 155 -4.25 12.96 7.95
N ASP A 156 -3.80 13.26 6.73
CA ASP A 156 -4.52 14.14 5.81
C ASP A 156 -5.79 13.49 5.26
N ALA A 157 -5.82 12.16 5.12
CA ALA A 157 -6.99 11.42 4.64
C ALA A 157 -7.97 10.99 5.74
N GLY A 158 -7.72 11.35 7.01
CA GLY A 158 -8.58 10.96 8.14
C GLY A 158 -8.70 9.44 8.32
N VAL A 159 -7.67 8.71 7.92
CA VAL A 159 -7.65 7.25 7.92
C VAL A 159 -7.65 6.73 9.35
N LYS A 160 -8.58 5.83 9.67
CA LYS A 160 -8.59 5.11 10.95
C LYS A 160 -8.27 3.65 10.71
N ILE A 161 -7.20 3.16 11.34
CA ILE A 161 -6.88 1.73 11.34
C ILE A 161 -7.69 1.06 12.45
N GLY A 162 -8.31 -0.06 12.12
CA GLY A 162 -9.12 -0.84 13.05
C GLY A 162 -9.02 -2.34 12.81
N LYS A 163 -9.92 -3.06 13.47
CA LYS A 163 -10.15 -4.49 13.26
C LYS A 163 -11.64 -4.73 13.08
N ALA A 164 -11.99 -5.72 12.28
CA ALA A 164 -13.34 -6.21 12.09
C ALA A 164 -13.35 -7.74 12.11
N THR A 165 -14.26 -8.31 12.87
CA THR A 165 -14.56 -9.75 12.81
C THR A 165 -15.66 -9.97 11.79
N VAL A 166 -15.41 -10.84 10.81
CA VAL A 166 -16.36 -11.15 9.74
C VAL A 166 -16.61 -12.64 9.63
N LYS A 167 -17.80 -13.00 9.17
CA LYS A 167 -18.17 -14.37 8.82
C LYS A 167 -18.29 -14.49 7.31
N ALA A 168 -17.53 -15.40 6.74
CA ALA A 168 -17.56 -15.70 5.32
C ALA A 168 -18.05 -17.13 5.10
N LEU A 169 -18.88 -17.30 4.08
CA LEU A 169 -19.35 -18.61 3.65
C LEU A 169 -18.65 -18.99 2.34
N ALA A 170 -17.90 -20.08 2.39
CA ALA A 170 -17.33 -20.72 1.22
C ALA A 170 -18.17 -21.95 0.88
N ARG A 171 -18.73 -22.00 -0.34
CA ARG A 171 -19.64 -23.08 -0.77
C ARG A 171 -18.96 -24.02 -1.74
N ASN A 172 -19.40 -25.28 -1.72
CA ASN A 172 -19.03 -26.30 -2.70
C ASN A 172 -17.50 -26.51 -2.82
N LEU A 173 -16.82 -26.58 -1.69
CA LEU A 173 -15.39 -26.83 -1.60
C LEU A 173 -15.08 -28.33 -1.73
N GLU A 174 -13.98 -28.65 -2.42
CA GLU A 174 -13.42 -30.00 -2.35
C GLU A 174 -12.97 -30.32 -0.91
N PRO A 175 -13.06 -31.58 -0.46
CA PRO A 175 -12.65 -31.99 0.89
C PRO A 175 -11.22 -31.60 1.26
N SER A 176 -10.29 -31.65 0.29
CA SER A 176 -8.89 -31.26 0.45
C SER A 176 -8.75 -29.77 0.79
N ILE A 177 -9.49 -28.91 0.08
CA ILE A 177 -9.53 -27.47 0.30
C ILE A 177 -10.18 -27.16 1.64
N ALA A 178 -11.35 -27.76 1.93
CA ALA A 178 -12.06 -27.55 3.19
C ALA A 178 -11.22 -27.94 4.42
N SER A 179 -10.44 -29.03 4.33
CA SER A 179 -9.59 -29.51 5.42
C SER A 179 -8.33 -28.65 5.64
N ALA A 180 -7.91 -27.89 4.62
CA ALA A 180 -6.76 -27.00 4.72
C ALA A 180 -7.10 -25.67 5.41
N ILE A 181 -8.38 -25.31 5.49
CA ILE A 181 -8.85 -24.11 6.19
C ILE A 181 -8.92 -24.42 7.68
N THR A 182 -7.92 -23.95 8.43
CA THR A 182 -7.80 -24.26 9.87
C THR A 182 -7.79 -22.97 10.71
N PRO A 183 -8.38 -23.00 11.92
CA PRO A 183 -8.22 -21.91 12.88
C PRO A 183 -6.73 -21.63 13.17
N GLY A 184 -6.39 -20.36 13.31
CA GLY A 184 -5.02 -19.88 13.47
C GLY A 184 -4.27 -19.64 12.16
N SER A 185 -4.88 -19.92 11.01
CA SER A 185 -4.32 -19.55 9.70
C SER A 185 -4.25 -18.03 9.56
N LYS A 186 -3.10 -17.51 9.12
CA LYS A 186 -2.81 -16.07 9.05
C LYS A 186 -2.57 -15.62 7.62
N ILE A 187 -3.01 -14.40 7.34
CA ILE A 187 -2.64 -13.64 6.15
C ILE A 187 -1.74 -12.51 6.64
N LEU A 188 -0.47 -12.56 6.25
CA LEU A 188 0.53 -11.56 6.59
C LEU A 188 0.86 -10.71 5.36
N ASP A 189 1.23 -9.46 5.58
CA ASP A 189 1.92 -8.66 4.58
C ASP A 189 3.44 -8.98 4.58
N SER A 190 4.18 -8.35 3.68
CA SER A 190 5.63 -8.55 3.55
C SER A 190 6.45 -8.01 4.71
N ASN A 191 5.90 -7.05 5.44
CA ASN A 191 6.46 -6.50 6.67
C ASN A 191 6.06 -7.34 7.90
N GLN A 192 5.51 -8.56 7.69
CA GLN A 192 5.00 -9.45 8.73
C GLN A 192 3.83 -8.86 9.53
N LEU A 193 3.12 -7.90 8.95
CA LEU A 193 1.93 -7.31 9.53
C LEU A 193 0.76 -8.28 9.35
N LEU A 194 0.07 -8.57 10.45
CA LEU A 194 -1.15 -9.37 10.41
C LEU A 194 -2.28 -8.61 9.71
N LEU A 195 -2.68 -9.09 8.53
CA LEU A 195 -3.81 -8.56 7.76
C LEU A 195 -5.11 -9.27 8.12
N ALA A 196 -5.08 -10.60 8.27
CA ALA A 196 -6.23 -11.38 8.69
C ALA A 196 -5.82 -12.65 9.45
N GLU A 197 -6.67 -13.10 10.36
CA GLU A 197 -6.50 -14.35 11.09
C GLU A 197 -7.83 -15.10 11.13
N ILE A 198 -7.81 -16.38 10.75
CA ILE A 198 -8.98 -17.25 10.89
C ILE A 198 -9.10 -17.64 12.35
N THR A 199 -10.18 -17.24 13.01
CA THR A 199 -10.42 -17.53 14.43
C THR A 199 -11.25 -18.78 14.64
N ASP A 200 -12.15 -19.09 13.71
CA ASP A 200 -13.04 -20.26 13.80
C ASP A 200 -13.44 -20.77 12.41
N VAL A 201 -13.64 -22.08 12.30
CA VAL A 201 -14.06 -22.74 11.06
C VAL A 201 -15.05 -23.85 11.38
N THR A 202 -16.24 -23.78 10.76
CA THR A 202 -17.24 -24.84 10.81
C THR A 202 -17.47 -25.40 9.42
N VAL A 203 -17.21 -26.70 9.22
CA VAL A 203 -17.37 -27.39 7.93
C VAL A 203 -18.60 -28.29 7.97
N THR A 204 -19.48 -28.15 6.98
CA THR A 204 -20.69 -28.96 6.80
C THR A 204 -20.72 -29.59 5.40
N PRO A 205 -21.47 -30.68 5.18
CA PRO A 205 -21.78 -31.13 3.82
C PRO A 205 -22.36 -30.00 2.97
N ALA A 206 -21.98 -29.91 1.70
CA ALA A 206 -22.41 -28.80 0.85
C ALA A 206 -23.92 -28.88 0.56
N GLU A 207 -24.60 -27.74 0.63
CA GLU A 207 -26.02 -27.65 0.30
C GLU A 207 -26.23 -27.59 -1.22
N LYS A 208 -27.12 -28.44 -1.74
CA LYS A 208 -27.50 -28.49 -3.15
C LYS A 208 -29.01 -28.47 -3.31
N VAL A 209 -29.51 -27.50 -4.06
CA VAL A 209 -30.92 -27.47 -4.48
C VAL A 209 -31.06 -28.37 -5.70
N THR A 210 -31.88 -29.41 -5.57
CA THR A 210 -32.19 -30.35 -6.65
C THR A 210 -33.67 -30.26 -7.00
N THR A 211 -34.01 -30.43 -8.27
CA THR A 211 -35.40 -30.43 -8.73
C THR A 211 -35.86 -31.87 -8.97
N THR A 212 -37.05 -32.24 -8.49
CA THR A 212 -37.69 -33.53 -8.80
C THR A 212 -38.26 -33.54 -10.21
N ASP A 213 -38.63 -34.72 -10.73
CA ASP A 213 -39.31 -34.84 -12.02
C ASP A 213 -40.67 -34.12 -12.04
N ALA A 214 -41.28 -33.88 -10.87
CA ALA A 214 -42.51 -33.10 -10.70
C ALA A 214 -42.28 -31.58 -10.62
N GLY A 215 -41.02 -31.12 -10.62
CA GLY A 215 -40.66 -29.70 -10.51
C GLY A 215 -40.45 -29.19 -9.08
N ASP A 216 -40.52 -30.04 -8.06
CA ASP A 216 -40.34 -29.63 -6.67
C ASP A 216 -38.88 -29.37 -6.35
N LEU A 217 -38.60 -28.29 -5.60
CA LEU A 217 -37.26 -27.98 -5.11
C LEU A 217 -36.99 -28.68 -3.79
N LEU A 218 -35.96 -29.52 -3.74
CA LEU A 218 -35.48 -30.21 -2.55
C LEU A 218 -34.09 -29.72 -2.18
N LEU A 219 -33.89 -29.40 -0.90
CA LEU A 219 -32.56 -29.19 -0.33
C LEU A 219 -31.94 -30.56 -0.01
N ARG A 220 -30.82 -30.87 -0.66
CA ARG A 220 -30.03 -32.09 -0.44
C ARG A 220 -28.61 -31.70 -0.03
N TYR A 221 -27.91 -32.63 0.60
CA TYR A 221 -26.50 -32.46 0.96
C TYR A 221 -25.63 -33.24 -0.02
N ASP A 222 -24.59 -32.61 -0.53
CA ASP A 222 -23.58 -33.27 -1.35
C ASP A 222 -22.73 -34.20 -0.46
N PRO A 223 -22.59 -35.49 -0.80
CA PRO A 223 -21.81 -36.42 0.00
C PRO A 223 -20.31 -36.11 -0.05
N LEU A 224 -19.83 -35.50 -1.15
CA LEU A 224 -18.42 -35.23 -1.40
C LEU A 224 -18.05 -33.80 -1.00
N TYR A 225 -18.71 -32.81 -1.62
CA TYR A 225 -18.37 -31.40 -1.43
C TYR A 225 -18.80 -30.88 -0.05
N LYS A 226 -18.10 -29.85 0.42
CA LYS A 226 -18.30 -29.23 1.73
C LYS A 226 -18.58 -27.74 1.62
N ASP A 227 -19.42 -27.23 2.51
CA ASP A 227 -19.54 -25.80 2.78
C ASP A 227 -18.74 -25.49 4.05
N ALA A 228 -18.08 -24.33 4.09
CA ALA A 228 -17.30 -23.88 5.25
C ALA A 228 -17.74 -22.48 5.67
N LEU A 229 -18.18 -22.35 6.93
CA LEU A 229 -18.40 -21.08 7.58
C LEU A 229 -17.13 -20.69 8.34
N ILE A 230 -16.53 -19.58 7.92
CA ILE A 230 -15.22 -19.14 8.36
C ILE A 230 -15.37 -17.82 9.11
N THR A 231 -14.91 -17.76 10.35
CA THR A 231 -14.81 -16.50 11.11
C THR A 231 -13.39 -15.98 11.01
N VAL A 232 -13.25 -14.71 10.59
CA VAL A 232 -11.96 -14.08 10.33
C VAL A 232 -11.89 -12.73 11.02
N ASP A 233 -10.83 -12.50 11.78
CA ASP A 233 -10.46 -11.18 12.28
C ASP A 233 -9.57 -10.49 11.27
N ILE A 234 -10.02 -9.36 10.73
CA ILE A 234 -9.37 -8.65 9.62
C ILE A 234 -8.99 -7.24 10.07
N ARG A 235 -7.77 -6.82 9.69
CA ARG A 235 -7.31 -5.45 9.81
C ARG A 235 -8.03 -4.57 8.80
N THR A 236 -8.62 -3.47 9.27
CA THR A 236 -9.41 -2.56 8.42
C THR A 236 -8.81 -1.17 8.35
N LYS A 237 -9.09 -0.49 7.24
CA LYS A 237 -8.78 0.91 6.98
C LYS A 237 -10.10 1.64 6.72
N THR A 238 -10.52 2.50 7.64
CA THR A 238 -11.72 3.32 7.47
C THR A 238 -11.35 4.68 6.89
N VAL A 239 -12.00 5.05 5.79
CA VAL A 239 -11.84 6.35 5.14
C VAL A 239 -13.23 6.94 4.93
N GLY A 240 -13.54 8.03 5.64
CA GLY A 240 -14.90 8.58 5.66
C GLY A 240 -15.90 7.60 6.27
N LYS A 241 -16.86 7.12 5.46
CA LYS A 241 -17.89 6.14 5.86
C LYS A 241 -17.58 4.71 5.40
N ASP A 242 -16.63 4.55 4.49
CA ASP A 242 -16.31 3.26 3.90
C ASP A 242 -15.20 2.57 4.68
N VAL A 243 -15.32 1.24 4.78
CA VAL A 243 -14.34 0.38 5.42
C VAL A 243 -13.68 -0.45 4.35
N TYR A 244 -12.35 -0.46 4.35
CA TYR A 244 -11.54 -1.17 3.38
C TYR A 244 -10.67 -2.22 4.06
N ILE A 245 -10.36 -3.29 3.32
CA ILE A 245 -9.47 -4.40 3.71
C ILE A 245 -8.47 -4.67 2.58
N PHE A 246 -7.34 -5.32 2.89
CA PHE A 246 -6.32 -5.71 1.91
C PHE A 246 -5.94 -4.56 0.94
N ASP A 247 -5.96 -4.80 -0.38
CA ASP A 247 -5.74 -3.82 -1.46
C ASP A 247 -6.96 -2.88 -1.65
N ASN A 248 -7.32 -2.13 -0.62
CA ASN A 248 -8.46 -1.19 -0.63
C ASN A 248 -9.78 -1.81 -1.12
N LEU A 249 -9.99 -3.10 -0.82
CA LEU A 249 -11.22 -3.79 -1.14
C LEU A 249 -12.31 -3.35 -0.14
N PRO A 250 -13.48 -2.90 -0.62
CA PRO A 250 -14.55 -2.48 0.28
C PRO A 250 -15.07 -3.68 1.07
N LEU A 251 -15.15 -3.52 2.39
CA LEU A 251 -15.72 -4.54 3.26
C LEU A 251 -17.24 -4.37 3.31
N LYS A 252 -17.98 -5.14 2.48
CA LYS A 252 -19.44 -5.08 2.36
C LYS A 252 -20.06 -6.47 2.31
N ILE A 253 -21.29 -6.60 2.79
CA ILE A 253 -22.04 -7.86 2.70
C ILE A 253 -22.32 -8.20 1.24
N GLY A 254 -22.19 -9.48 0.90
CA GLY A 254 -22.39 -9.99 -0.45
C GLY A 254 -21.18 -9.86 -1.36
N GLU A 255 -20.15 -9.10 -0.95
CA GLU A 255 -18.89 -9.03 -1.68
C GLU A 255 -18.02 -10.26 -1.37
N PRO A 256 -17.19 -10.71 -2.34
CA PRO A 256 -16.25 -11.79 -2.11
C PRO A 256 -15.18 -11.37 -1.10
N LEU A 257 -14.83 -12.28 -0.20
CA LEU A 257 -13.71 -12.12 0.72
C LEU A 257 -12.54 -12.97 0.20
N PRO A 258 -11.50 -12.35 -0.39
CA PRO A 258 -10.34 -13.09 -0.88
C PRO A 258 -9.49 -13.56 0.30
N LEU A 259 -9.64 -14.82 0.67
CA LEU A 259 -8.81 -15.47 1.68
C LEU A 259 -7.72 -16.28 0.99
N HIS A 260 -6.57 -15.64 0.77
CA HIS A 260 -5.37 -16.28 0.25
C HIS A 260 -4.48 -16.67 1.42
N LEU A 261 -4.63 -17.92 1.87
CA LEU A 261 -3.76 -18.53 2.89
C LEU A 261 -2.48 -19.03 2.22
N GLU A 262 -1.44 -19.32 3.01
CA GLU A 262 -0.12 -19.74 2.50
C GLU A 262 -0.19 -20.87 1.45
N ASN A 263 -1.09 -21.84 1.64
CA ASN A 263 -1.17 -23.02 0.80
C ASN A 263 -2.51 -23.18 0.07
N VAL A 264 -3.50 -22.30 0.30
CA VAL A 264 -4.86 -22.43 -0.24
C VAL A 264 -5.50 -21.08 -0.48
N SER A 265 -6.15 -20.94 -1.65
CA SER A 265 -7.04 -19.82 -1.96
C SER A 265 -8.49 -20.25 -1.79
N VAL A 266 -9.25 -19.57 -0.94
CA VAL A 266 -10.65 -19.91 -0.68
C VAL A 266 -11.57 -18.95 -1.43
N PRO A 267 -12.41 -19.45 -2.37
CA PRO A 267 -13.49 -18.64 -2.92
C PRO A 267 -14.59 -18.50 -1.85
N SER A 268 -14.72 -17.31 -1.26
CA SER A 268 -15.70 -17.08 -0.18
C SER A 268 -16.42 -15.75 -0.36
N ASN A 269 -17.67 -15.68 0.08
CA ASN A 269 -18.45 -14.44 0.10
C ASN A 269 -18.81 -14.06 1.54
N ILE A 270 -18.92 -12.76 1.82
CA ILE A 270 -19.37 -12.26 3.12
C ILE A 270 -20.88 -12.53 3.25
N ASP A 271 -21.24 -13.38 4.21
CA ASP A 271 -22.62 -13.86 4.37
C ASP A 271 -23.37 -13.13 5.50
N ASN A 272 -24.67 -12.92 5.30
CA ASN A 272 -25.61 -12.40 6.30
C ASN A 272 -26.48 -13.52 6.92
N ARG A 273 -26.42 -14.75 6.39
CA ARG A 273 -27.27 -15.87 6.80
C ARG A 273 -26.59 -16.71 7.88
N GLY A 274 -26.71 -16.28 9.13
CA GLY A 274 -26.16 -17.02 10.26
C GLY A 274 -26.68 -16.62 11.65
N ILE A 275 -27.83 -15.93 11.74
CA ILE A 275 -28.51 -15.66 13.02
C ILE A 275 -29.92 -16.26 12.92
N PRO A 276 -30.27 -17.28 13.73
CA PRO A 276 -31.60 -17.89 13.71
C PRO A 276 -32.68 -16.85 14.01
N SER A 277 -33.70 -16.83 13.15
CA SER A 277 -34.76 -15.84 13.00
C SER A 277 -35.89 -15.98 14.03
N ASN A 278 -35.56 -16.02 15.32
CA ASN A 278 -36.57 -16.10 16.39
C ASN A 278 -36.41 -15.03 17.48
N LEU A 279 -36.11 -13.79 17.07
CA LEU A 279 -36.22 -12.60 17.93
C LEU A 279 -36.87 -11.46 17.13
N ASP A 280 -37.92 -10.91 17.73
CA ASP A 280 -38.82 -9.85 17.31
C ASP A 280 -38.21 -8.84 16.32
N THR A 281 -38.75 -8.85 15.09
CA THR A 281 -38.25 -8.17 13.90
C THR A 281 -38.59 -6.68 13.82
N LYS A 282 -38.56 -5.96 14.95
CA LYS A 282 -38.93 -4.53 14.99
C LYS A 282 -37.78 -3.53 15.16
N ASN A 283 -36.53 -3.98 15.22
CA ASN A 283 -35.35 -3.10 15.30
C ASN A 283 -34.11 -3.71 14.59
N ILE A 284 -34.19 -4.02 13.29
CA ILE A 284 -33.00 -4.48 12.54
C ILE A 284 -32.19 -3.25 12.10
N PHE A 285 -31.45 -2.72 13.09
CA PHE A 285 -30.29 -1.84 12.96
C PHE A 285 -29.06 -2.66 12.46
N PRO A 286 -27.98 -1.99 12.02
CA PRO A 286 -27.06 -2.50 11.01
C PRO A 286 -26.17 -3.62 11.53
N ILE A 287 -25.64 -4.36 10.57
CA ILE A 287 -24.50 -5.27 10.66
C ILE A 287 -23.56 -4.83 11.80
N ILE A 288 -23.43 -5.67 12.83
CA ILE A 288 -22.49 -5.42 13.92
C ILE A 288 -21.08 -5.78 13.42
N VAL A 289 -20.42 -4.82 12.77
CA VAL A 289 -18.97 -4.78 12.72
C VAL A 289 -18.52 -4.32 14.11
N ASN A 290 -18.07 -5.24 14.95
CA ASN A 290 -17.50 -4.89 16.25
C ASN A 290 -16.14 -4.21 16.04
N PHE A 291 -16.14 -2.89 15.94
CA PHE A 291 -14.92 -2.09 15.96
C PHE A 291 -14.41 -2.06 17.40
N THR A 292 -13.34 -2.79 17.68
CA THR A 292 -12.51 -2.51 18.86
C THR A 292 -11.38 -1.57 18.43
N PRO A 293 -11.41 -0.28 18.79
CA PRO A 293 -10.28 0.60 18.55
C PRO A 293 -9.09 0.10 19.36
N VAL A 294 -7.98 -0.22 18.69
CA VAL A 294 -6.70 -0.47 19.35
C VAL A 294 -6.11 0.91 19.70
N PRO A 295 -5.85 1.23 20.97
CA PRO A 295 -5.18 2.48 21.32
C PRO A 295 -3.74 2.44 20.79
N VAL A 296 -3.35 3.49 20.06
CA VAL A 296 -1.96 3.71 19.64
C VAL A 296 -1.13 3.94 20.90
N PRO A 297 -0.05 3.19 21.15
CA PRO A 297 0.86 3.50 22.24
C PRO A 297 1.51 4.87 21.97
N THR A 298 1.37 5.77 22.94
CA THR A 298 2.05 7.08 22.99
C THR A 298 3.56 6.94 23.08
#